data_AF-G0ENS9-F1
#
_entry.id   AF-G0ENS9-F1
#
_cell.length_a   1.000
_cell.length_b   1.000
_cell.length_c   1.000
_cell.angle_alpha   90.00
_cell.angle_beta   90.00
_cell.angle_gamma   90.00
#
_symmetry.space_group_name_H-M   'P 1'
#
loop_
_entity.id
_entity.type
_entity.pdbx_description
1 polymer ?
#
loop_
_entity_poly.entity_id
_entity_poly.type
_entity_poly.pdbx_seq_one_letter_code
_entity_poly.pdbx_strand_id
1 'polypeptide(L)'
;MSIILIISCTKDYGVKVTKPGADLILSKMQSGNWAGASANGDKLSINTGNNAGDYTFDSPVLGIGGIYKDSNGKYIMTAPAGSELYVVEMDENAKKAVDTILDVLDDKGGEAVVGNLISSIMDKGAENIDLSNSDEILKGTNLSADKKAEIENILKNSQGGFKNGEAIK
;
A
#
# COMPACT_ATOMS: atom_id res chain seq x y z
N MET A 1 51.28 11.65 -13.86
CA MET A 1 50.58 10.36 -13.91
C MET A 1 49.74 10.24 -12.64
N SER A 2 48.48 9.86 -12.81
CA SER A 2 47.46 9.54 -11.79
C SER A 2 46.69 10.69 -11.11
N ILE A 3 45.42 10.74 -11.53
CA ILE A 3 44.21 11.41 -11.02
C ILE A 3 43.77 10.72 -9.70
N ILE A 4 42.65 11.18 -9.09
CA ILE A 4 41.68 10.45 -8.21
C ILE A 4 41.82 10.87 -6.73
N LEU A 5 40.84 11.32 -5.93
CA LEU A 5 39.36 11.40 -5.86
C LEU A 5 39.05 12.61 -4.90
N ILE A 6 37.85 13.15 -4.67
CA ILE A 6 36.57 12.52 -4.37
C ILE A 6 35.44 13.52 -4.68
N ILE A 7 34.47 13.06 -5.46
CA ILE A 7 33.20 13.71 -5.69
C ILE A 7 32.33 13.37 -4.48
N SER A 8 31.78 14.37 -3.79
CA SER A 8 30.62 14.15 -2.93
C SER A 8 29.64 15.31 -3.06
N CYS A 9 28.97 15.36 -4.21
CA CYS A 9 27.66 15.99 -4.32
C CYS A 9 26.62 14.95 -3.92
N THR A 10 26.26 14.86 -2.64
CA THR A 10 24.97 14.27 -2.27
C THR A 10 23.92 15.35 -2.48
N LYS A 11 23.39 15.44 -3.71
CA LYS A 11 22.12 16.11 -3.94
C LYS A 11 21.04 15.26 -3.30
N ASP A 12 20.39 15.86 -2.31
CA ASP A 12 19.22 15.34 -1.64
C ASP A 12 18.03 15.44 -2.61
N TYR A 13 17.84 14.41 -3.42
CA TYR A 13 16.68 14.27 -4.30
C TYR A 13 15.62 13.46 -3.57
N GLY A 14 14.87 14.11 -2.66
CA GLY A 14 13.43 13.94 -2.43
C GLY A 14 12.78 12.55 -2.34
N VAL A 15 13.52 11.45 -2.25
CA VAL A 15 12.97 10.10 -2.09
C VAL A 15 13.17 9.72 -0.63
N LYS A 16 12.11 9.82 0.17
CA LYS A 16 12.06 9.15 1.48
C LYS A 16 12.25 7.65 1.20
N VAL A 17 13.43 7.15 1.53
CA VAL A 17 13.76 5.72 1.44
C VAL A 17 13.00 5.00 2.57
N THR A 18 11.80 4.54 2.29
CA THR A 18 11.14 3.49 3.07
C THR A 18 11.71 2.15 2.59
N LYS A 19 12.61 1.56 3.37
CA LYS A 19 13.13 0.19 3.15
C LYS A 19 12.24 -0.78 3.94
N PRO A 20 12.12 -2.08 3.57
CA PRO A 20 13.05 -2.89 2.83
C PRO A 20 13.10 -2.50 1.35
N GLY A 21 14.32 -2.56 0.78
CA GLY A 21 14.74 -1.99 -0.50
C GLY A 21 13.61 -1.69 -1.50
N ALA A 22 13.51 -0.44 -1.93
CA ALA A 22 12.69 -0.05 -3.09
C ALA A 22 12.86 -1.04 -4.27
N ASP A 23 14.07 -1.61 -4.44
CA ASP A 23 14.37 -2.65 -5.43
C ASP A 23 13.62 -3.98 -5.23
N LEU A 24 13.32 -4.39 -4.00
CA LEU A 24 12.60 -5.64 -3.73
C LEU A 24 11.11 -5.53 -4.10
N ILE A 25 10.50 -4.39 -3.78
CA ILE A 25 9.09 -4.06 -4.09
C ILE A 25 8.92 -3.82 -5.60
N LEU A 26 9.85 -3.10 -6.23
CA LEU A 26 9.88 -2.92 -7.69
C LEU A 26 10.11 -4.26 -8.40
N SER A 27 11.00 -5.14 -7.93
CA SER A 27 11.33 -6.38 -8.65
C SER A 27 10.15 -7.35 -8.80
N LYS A 28 9.27 -7.46 -7.78
CA LYS A 28 8.10 -8.36 -7.87
C LYS A 28 6.95 -7.72 -8.65
N MET A 29 6.70 -6.42 -8.51
CA MET A 29 5.65 -5.72 -9.27
C MET A 29 6.03 -5.52 -10.75
N GLN A 30 7.28 -5.17 -11.06
CA GLN A 30 7.75 -5.02 -12.45
C GLN A 30 7.78 -6.33 -13.25
N SER A 31 7.74 -7.47 -12.55
CA SER A 31 7.75 -8.81 -13.17
C SER A 31 6.36 -9.46 -13.22
N GLY A 32 5.35 -8.86 -12.58
CA GLY A 32 4.04 -9.47 -12.35
C GLY A 32 3.10 -9.29 -13.54
N ASN A 33 2.76 -10.42 -14.19
CA ASN A 33 1.63 -10.49 -15.10
C ASN A 33 0.58 -11.39 -14.43
N TRP A 34 -0.43 -10.77 -13.84
CA TRP A 34 -1.61 -11.45 -13.28
C TRP A 34 -2.64 -11.56 -14.41
N ALA A 35 -3.48 -12.59 -14.45
CA ALA A 35 -4.49 -12.59 -15.52
C ALA A 35 -5.47 -11.43 -15.27
N GLY A 36 -5.66 -10.61 -16.30
CA GLY A 36 -6.42 -9.36 -16.19
C GLY A 36 -5.66 -8.17 -15.59
N ALA A 37 -4.40 -8.30 -15.15
CA ALA A 37 -3.60 -7.14 -14.71
C ALA A 37 -2.09 -7.26 -15.01
N SER A 38 -1.47 -6.18 -15.46
CA SER A 38 -0.03 -6.13 -15.74
C SER A 38 0.60 -4.87 -15.15
N ALA A 39 1.78 -5.00 -14.58
CA ALA A 39 2.55 -3.86 -14.09
C ALA A 39 3.83 -3.64 -14.93
N ASN A 40 4.13 -2.38 -15.24
CA ASN A 40 5.32 -1.97 -15.98
C ASN A 40 5.86 -0.65 -15.43
N GLY A 41 7.01 -0.70 -14.75
CA GLY A 41 7.58 0.47 -14.09
C GLY A 41 6.67 0.98 -12.98
N ASP A 42 6.22 2.22 -13.11
CA ASP A 42 5.28 2.90 -12.21
C ASP A 42 3.80 2.76 -12.65
N LYS A 43 3.52 1.97 -13.69
CA LYS A 43 2.15 1.79 -14.21
C LYS A 43 1.59 0.42 -13.87
N LEU A 44 0.31 0.42 -13.51
CA LEU A 44 -0.51 -0.77 -13.36
C LEU A 44 -1.72 -0.65 -14.30
N SER A 45 -1.90 -1.64 -15.17
CA SER A 45 -3.07 -1.74 -16.04
C SER A 45 -3.93 -2.92 -15.57
N ILE A 46 -5.21 -2.66 -15.30
CA ILE A 46 -6.22 -3.66 -14.94
C ILE A 46 -7.27 -3.69 -16.04
N ASN A 47 -7.49 -4.86 -16.65
CA ASN A 47 -8.37 -5.04 -17.80
C ASN A 47 -9.70 -5.71 -17.46
N THR A 48 -9.90 -6.11 -16.20
CA THR A 48 -11.07 -6.86 -15.72
C THR A 48 -11.49 -6.40 -14.34
N GLY A 49 -12.76 -6.64 -13.98
CA GLY A 49 -13.27 -6.32 -12.64
C GLY A 49 -13.79 -4.90 -12.50
N ASN A 50 -14.12 -4.52 -11.27
CA ASN A 50 -14.69 -3.22 -10.94
C ASN A 50 -13.65 -2.08 -10.97
N ASN A 51 -12.37 -2.44 -10.87
CA ASN A 51 -11.24 -1.53 -10.89
C ASN A 51 -10.45 -1.57 -12.22
N ALA A 52 -11.14 -1.85 -13.34
CA ALA A 52 -10.52 -1.78 -14.66
C ALA A 52 -10.09 -0.34 -15.01
N GLY A 53 -8.85 -0.18 -15.46
CA GLY A 53 -8.25 1.10 -15.78
C GLY A 53 -6.72 1.08 -15.76
N ASP A 54 -6.15 2.24 -16.06
CA ASP A 54 -4.72 2.49 -15.98
C ASP A 54 -4.42 3.38 -14.77
N TYR A 55 -3.45 2.94 -13.96
CA TYR A 55 -3.10 3.58 -12.71
C TYR A 55 -1.60 3.86 -12.64
N THR A 56 -1.23 4.96 -11.99
CA THR A 56 0.16 5.36 -11.76
C THR A 56 0.49 5.25 -10.29
N PHE A 57 1.68 4.75 -9.99
CA PHE A 57 2.16 4.55 -8.63
C PHE A 57 2.27 5.87 -7.88
N ASP A 58 1.51 5.99 -6.79
CA ASP A 58 1.51 7.15 -5.90
C ASP A 58 2.48 6.93 -4.74
N SER A 59 2.49 5.72 -4.17
CA SER A 59 3.37 5.37 -3.06
C SER A 59 3.58 3.85 -2.93
N PRO A 60 4.81 3.38 -2.68
CA PRO A 60 5.05 2.00 -2.26
C PRO A 60 4.53 1.76 -0.84
N VAL A 61 3.75 0.70 -0.66
CA VAL A 61 3.35 0.22 0.66
C VAL A 61 4.02 -1.12 0.92
N LEU A 62 4.58 -1.29 2.11
CA LEU A 62 5.61 -2.27 2.41
C LEU A 62 5.28 -3.72 1.99
N GLY A 63 6.32 -4.38 1.47
CA GLY A 63 6.48 -5.84 1.42
C GLY A 63 5.83 -6.55 0.24
N ILE A 64 4.65 -6.10 -0.20
CA ILE A 64 3.85 -6.92 -1.11
C ILE A 64 3.25 -6.08 -2.25
N GLY A 65 2.70 -4.88 -2.03
CA GLY A 65 2.10 -4.09 -3.12
C GLY A 65 2.15 -2.57 -2.97
N GLY A 66 1.15 -1.87 -3.50
CA GLY A 66 1.28 -0.44 -3.84
C GLY A 66 -0.01 0.36 -3.81
N ILE A 67 0.11 1.66 -3.53
CA ILE A 67 -0.97 2.62 -3.77
C ILE A 67 -0.78 3.22 -5.15
N TYR A 68 -1.84 3.16 -5.95
CA TYR A 68 -1.89 3.75 -7.27
C TYR A 68 -3.06 4.73 -7.39
N LYS A 69 -2.92 5.65 -8.33
CA LYS A 69 -3.90 6.70 -8.61
C LYS A 69 -4.24 6.72 -10.09
N ASP A 70 -5.52 6.87 -10.41
CA ASP A 70 -5.97 7.10 -11.78
C ASP A 70 -5.98 8.60 -12.14
N SER A 71 -6.32 8.91 -13.40
CA SER A 71 -6.44 10.30 -13.88
C SER A 71 -7.61 11.08 -13.27
N ASN A 72 -8.59 10.40 -12.67
CA ASN A 72 -9.76 11.01 -12.04
C ASN A 72 -9.55 11.27 -10.53
N GLY A 73 -8.40 10.87 -9.98
CA GLY A 73 -8.06 11.05 -8.58
C GLY A 73 -8.53 9.93 -7.66
N LYS A 74 -9.02 8.81 -8.21
CA LYS A 74 -9.35 7.60 -7.46
C LYS A 74 -8.07 6.90 -7.01
N TYR A 75 -8.04 6.43 -5.77
CA TYR A 75 -6.92 5.63 -5.26
C TYR A 75 -7.31 4.15 -5.24
N ILE A 76 -6.34 3.30 -5.56
CA ILE A 76 -6.42 1.87 -5.31
C ILE A 76 -5.21 1.44 -4.50
N MET A 77 -5.42 0.53 -3.55
CA MET A 77 -4.37 -0.21 -2.88
C MET A 77 -4.33 -1.61 -3.48
N THR A 78 -3.13 -2.09 -3.79
CA THR A 78 -2.92 -3.41 -4.36
C THR A 78 -1.96 -4.22 -3.52
N ALA A 79 -2.17 -5.54 -3.46
CA ALA A 79 -1.24 -6.47 -2.85
C ALA A 79 -1.28 -7.83 -3.56
N PRO A 80 -0.18 -8.29 -4.17
CA PRO A 80 -0.05 -9.64 -4.70
C PRO A 80 -0.05 -10.70 -3.61
N ALA A 81 -0.79 -11.80 -3.78
CA ALA A 81 -0.56 -13.02 -3.01
C ALA A 81 -0.66 -14.25 -3.90
N GLY A 82 0.41 -15.04 -3.92
CA GLY A 82 0.51 -16.18 -4.84
C GLY A 82 0.45 -15.71 -6.30
N SER A 83 -0.53 -16.23 -7.04
CA SER A 83 -0.79 -15.87 -8.45
C SER A 83 -1.87 -14.80 -8.62
N GLU A 84 -2.46 -14.28 -7.54
CA GLU A 84 -3.54 -13.30 -7.57
C GLU A 84 -3.02 -11.90 -7.18
N LEU A 85 -3.66 -10.86 -7.72
CA LEU A 85 -3.48 -9.48 -7.30
C LEU A 85 -4.75 -9.02 -6.59
N TYR A 86 -4.65 -8.74 -5.29
CA TYR A 86 -5.74 -8.13 -4.55
C TYR A 86 -5.77 -6.63 -4.81
N VAL A 87 -6.95 -6.10 -5.07
CA VAL A 87 -7.18 -4.68 -5.35
C VAL A 87 -8.33 -4.18 -4.51
N VAL A 88 -8.11 -3.04 -3.86
CA VAL A 88 -9.11 -2.35 -3.03
C VAL A 88 -9.15 -0.89 -3.44
N GLU A 89 -10.33 -0.38 -3.73
CA GLU A 89 -10.55 1.05 -3.96
C GLU A 89 -10.54 1.81 -2.64
N MET A 90 -9.94 3.01 -2.65
CA MET A 90 -9.86 3.90 -1.51
C MET A 90 -10.28 5.31 -1.91
N ASP A 91 -11.01 5.97 -1.02
CA ASP A 91 -11.15 7.42 -1.04
C ASP A 91 -9.93 8.11 -0.41
N GLU A 92 -9.95 9.45 -0.39
CA GLU A 92 -8.88 10.24 0.20
C GLU A 92 -8.68 10.00 1.70
N ASN A 93 -9.76 9.70 2.45
CA ASN A 93 -9.67 9.50 3.89
C ASN A 93 -9.07 8.14 4.22
N ALA A 94 -9.46 7.10 3.47
CA ALA A 94 -8.83 5.78 3.51
C ALA A 94 -7.35 5.85 3.12
N LYS A 95 -7.01 6.58 2.06
CA LYS A 95 -5.61 6.80 1.67
C LYS A 95 -4.82 7.50 2.78
N LYS A 96 -5.34 8.61 3.33
CA LYS A 96 -4.69 9.32 4.46
C LYS A 96 -4.50 8.41 5.66
N ALA A 97 -5.46 7.52 5.93
CA ALA A 97 -5.35 6.56 7.00
C ALA A 97 -4.19 5.58 6.79
N VAL A 98 -4.08 5.00 5.60
CA VAL A 98 -2.96 4.11 5.23
C VAL A 98 -1.62 4.86 5.30
N ASP A 99 -1.53 6.06 4.73
CA ASP A 99 -0.31 6.87 4.77
C ASP A 99 0.12 7.17 6.21
N THR A 100 -0.83 7.56 7.07
CA THR A 100 -0.52 7.92 8.47
C THR A 100 -0.10 6.69 9.27
N ILE A 101 -0.74 5.54 9.04
CA ILE A 101 -0.33 4.26 9.64
C ILE A 101 1.13 3.94 9.29
N LEU A 102 1.51 4.13 8.02
CA LEU A 102 2.89 3.90 7.57
C LEU A 102 3.88 4.92 8.12
N ASP A 103 3.46 6.18 8.33
CA ASP A 103 4.32 7.21 8.92
C ASP A 103 4.51 7.01 10.44
N VAL A 104 3.52 6.46 11.15
CA VAL A 104 3.56 6.25 12.62
C VAL A 104 4.29 4.97 13.01
N LEU A 105 4.21 3.94 12.16
CA LEU A 105 4.77 2.62 12.41
C LEU A 105 6.19 2.48 11.86
N ASP A 106 6.98 1.64 12.52
CA ASP A 106 8.20 1.14 11.89
C ASP A 106 7.82 0.17 10.75
N ASP A 107 8.78 -0.16 9.88
CA ASP A 107 8.49 -0.93 8.67
C ASP A 107 7.80 -2.28 8.98
N LYS A 108 8.17 -2.94 10.08
CA LYS A 108 7.57 -4.22 10.48
C LYS A 108 6.15 -4.05 11.02
N GLY A 109 5.90 -3.01 11.81
CA GLY A 109 4.57 -2.67 12.29
C GLY A 109 3.64 -2.28 11.14
N GLY A 110 4.12 -1.44 10.23
CA GLY A 110 3.36 -0.98 9.06
C GLY A 110 2.94 -2.13 8.14
N GLU A 111 3.88 -3.04 7.84
CA GLU A 111 3.61 -4.23 7.03
C GLU A 111 2.56 -5.14 7.68
N ALA A 112 2.65 -5.37 9.00
CA ALA A 112 1.67 -6.17 9.73
C ALA A 112 0.27 -5.54 9.67
N VAL A 113 0.16 -4.23 9.92
CA VAL A 113 -1.14 -3.53 9.92
C VAL A 113 -1.77 -3.50 8.54
N VAL A 114 -1.01 -3.16 7.50
CA VAL A 114 -1.53 -3.15 6.13
C VAL A 114 -1.89 -4.56 5.68
N GLY A 115 -1.07 -5.57 6.01
CA GLY A 115 -1.38 -6.97 5.72
C GLY A 115 -2.67 -7.44 6.39
N ASN A 116 -2.89 -7.10 7.66
CA ASN A 116 -4.12 -7.40 8.37
C ASN A 116 -5.32 -6.65 7.79
N LEU A 117 -5.15 -5.39 7.39
CA LEU A 117 -6.20 -4.59 6.75
C LEU A 117 -6.64 -5.22 5.43
N ILE A 118 -5.69 -5.54 4.54
CA ILE A 118 -5.99 -6.18 3.25
C ILE A 118 -6.65 -7.54 3.48
N SER A 119 -6.11 -8.36 4.38
CA SER A 119 -6.70 -9.67 4.70
C SER A 119 -8.13 -9.55 5.21
N SER A 120 -8.41 -8.56 6.06
CA SER A 120 -9.75 -8.30 6.59
C SER A 120 -10.72 -7.84 5.50
N ILE A 121 -10.27 -6.99 4.59
CA ILE A 121 -11.05 -6.54 3.43
C ILE A 121 -11.36 -7.73 2.50
N MET A 122 -10.40 -8.64 2.30
CA MET A 122 -10.60 -9.81 1.46
C MET A 122 -11.55 -10.85 2.08
N ASP A 123 -11.47 -11.05 3.39
CA ASP A 123 -12.32 -12.02 4.11
C ASP A 123 -13.76 -11.52 4.28
N LYS A 124 -13.93 -10.22 4.57
CA LYS A 124 -15.23 -9.63 4.92
C LYS A 124 -15.87 -8.84 3.78
N GLY A 125 -15.10 -8.44 2.78
CA GLY A 125 -15.50 -7.42 1.80
C GLY A 125 -15.20 -6.00 2.31
N ALA A 126 -14.80 -5.11 1.40
CA ALA A 126 -14.37 -3.75 1.73
C ALA A 126 -15.47 -2.92 2.42
N GLU A 127 -16.73 -3.15 2.04
CA GLU A 127 -17.91 -2.49 2.59
C GLU A 127 -18.34 -3.00 3.98
N ASN A 128 -17.85 -4.17 4.41
CA ASN A 128 -18.23 -4.80 5.68
C ASN A 128 -17.11 -4.78 6.72
N ILE A 129 -15.97 -4.16 6.41
CA ILE A 129 -14.89 -4.03 7.38
C ILE A 129 -15.29 -3.06 8.51
N ASP A 130 -15.11 -3.51 9.75
CA ASP A 130 -15.29 -2.68 10.94
C ASP A 130 -13.95 -2.10 11.37
N LEU A 131 -13.69 -0.84 11.01
CA LEU A 131 -12.48 -0.12 11.42
C LEU A 131 -12.64 0.53 12.81
N SER A 132 -13.82 0.43 13.44
CA SER A 132 -14.03 0.89 14.81
C SER A 132 -13.44 -0.06 15.85
N ASN A 133 -13.29 -1.34 15.48
CA ASN A 133 -12.56 -2.35 16.23
C ASN A 133 -11.23 -2.69 15.54
N SER A 134 -10.19 -1.97 15.93
CA SER A 134 -8.87 -2.07 15.31
C SER A 134 -8.05 -3.29 15.79
N ASP A 135 -8.53 -4.09 16.73
CA ASP A 135 -7.72 -5.15 17.37
C ASP A 135 -7.25 -6.21 16.37
N GLU A 136 -8.06 -6.54 15.36
CA GLU A 136 -7.67 -7.46 14.28
C GLU A 136 -6.66 -6.82 13.32
N ILE A 137 -6.83 -5.52 13.02
CA ILE A 137 -5.97 -4.76 12.12
C ILE A 137 -4.60 -4.49 12.77
N LEU A 138 -4.57 -4.21 14.08
CA LEU A 138 -3.36 -3.92 14.85
C LEU A 138 -2.73 -5.18 15.45
N LYS A 139 -3.24 -6.36 15.13
CA LYS A 139 -2.73 -7.63 15.66
C LYS A 139 -1.27 -7.84 15.26
N GLY A 140 -0.45 -8.22 16.24
CA GLY A 140 0.99 -8.47 16.03
C GLY A 140 1.85 -7.21 15.97
N THR A 141 1.26 -6.03 16.20
CA THR A 141 2.02 -4.79 16.41
C THR A 141 2.47 -4.66 17.86
N ASN A 142 3.61 -4.02 18.08
CA ASN A 142 4.14 -3.71 19.41
C ASN A 142 3.98 -2.22 19.73
N LEU A 143 2.79 -1.69 19.44
CA LEU A 143 2.47 -0.27 19.59
C LEU A 143 2.37 0.16 21.06
N SER A 144 2.84 1.37 21.35
CA SER A 144 2.49 2.03 22.61
C SER A 144 0.99 2.37 22.64
N ALA A 145 0.42 2.52 23.84
CA ALA A 145 -0.99 2.86 24.01
C ALA A 145 -1.38 4.15 23.25
N ASP A 146 -0.51 5.16 23.29
CA ASP A 146 -0.72 6.44 22.60
C ASP A 146 -0.78 6.27 21.07
N LYS A 147 0.17 5.51 20.50
CA LYS A 147 0.18 5.22 19.06
C LYS A 147 -0.99 4.33 18.64
N LYS A 148 -1.40 3.39 19.49
CA LYS A 148 -2.57 2.55 19.26
C LYS A 148 -3.84 3.41 19.16
N ALA A 149 -4.03 4.34 20.10
CA ALA A 149 -5.16 5.25 20.13
C ALA A 149 -5.17 6.22 18.92
N GLU A 150 -4.00 6.70 18.51
CA GLU A 150 -3.86 7.52 17.30
C GLU A 150 -4.32 6.75 16.05
N ILE A 151 -3.81 5.53 15.85
CA ILE A 151 -4.18 4.70 14.69
C ILE A 151 -5.65 4.29 14.75
N GLU A 152 -6.20 3.98 15.92
CA GLU A 152 -7.63 3.70 16.11
C GLU A 152 -8.52 4.86 15.65
N ASN A 153 -8.15 6.10 16.01
CA ASN A 153 -8.90 7.27 15.59
C ASN A 153 -8.81 7.49 14.08
N ILE A 154 -7.63 7.24 13.49
CA ILE A 154 -7.42 7.33 12.05
C ILE A 154 -8.26 6.31 11.29
N LEU A 155 -8.25 5.05 11.73
CA LEU A 155 -9.05 3.96 11.16
C LEU A 155 -10.55 4.23 11.27
N LYS A 156 -11.02 4.72 12.42
CA LYS A 156 -12.43 5.13 12.60
C LYS A 156 -12.84 6.22 11.61
N ASN A 157 -11.98 7.20 11.37
CA ASN A 157 -12.25 8.31 10.45
C ASN A 157 -12.24 7.90 8.97
N SER A 158 -11.69 6.73 8.64
CA SER A 158 -11.72 6.17 7.28
C SER A 158 -12.81 5.12 7.07
N GLN A 159 -13.71 4.92 8.03
CA GLN A 159 -14.84 3.99 7.91
C GLN A 159 -15.67 4.29 6.63
N GLY A 160 -15.88 3.25 5.82
CA GLY A 160 -16.60 3.36 4.54
C GLY A 160 -15.79 3.97 3.38
N GLY A 161 -14.53 4.32 3.63
CA GLY A 161 -13.62 4.83 2.59
C GLY A 161 -12.97 3.74 1.73
N PHE A 162 -13.06 2.47 2.14
CA PHE A 162 -12.63 1.32 1.36
C PHE A 162 -13.80 0.71 0.59
N LYS A 163 -13.59 0.38 -0.69
CA LYS A 163 -14.62 -0.15 -1.61
C LYS A 163 -14.07 -1.23 -2.53
N ASN A 164 -14.97 -2.00 -3.15
CA ASN A 164 -14.68 -2.86 -4.30
C ASN A 164 -13.45 -3.76 -4.12
N GLY A 165 -13.31 -4.40 -2.96
CA GLY A 165 -12.24 -5.36 -2.69
C GLY A 165 -12.40 -6.60 -3.56
N GLU A 166 -11.46 -6.86 -4.46
CA GLU A 166 -11.50 -8.01 -5.38
C GLU A 166 -10.13 -8.65 -5.60
N ALA A 167 -10.16 -9.92 -6.01
CA ALA A 167 -8.98 -10.68 -6.41
C ALA A 167 -8.94 -10.78 -7.94
N ILE A 168 -7.89 -10.26 -8.54
CA ILE A 168 -7.62 -10.39 -9.98
C ILE A 168 -6.77 -11.66 -10.17
N LYS A 169 -7.29 -12.61 -10.95
CA LYS A 169 -6.71 -13.93 -11.15
C LYS A 169 -6.09 -14.05 -12.52
#